data_AF-A0AAW2A4V8-F1
#
_entry.id   AF-A0AAW2A4V8-F1
#
_cell.length_a   1.000
_cell.length_b   1.000
_cell.length_c   1.000
_cell.angle_alpha   90.00
_cell.angle_beta   90.00
_cell.angle_gamma   90.00
#
_symmetry.space_group_name_H-M   'P 1'
#
loop_
_entity.id
_entity.type
_entity.pdbx_description
1 polymer ?
#
loop_
_entity_poly.entity_id
_entity_poly.type
_entity_poly.pdbx_seq_one_letter_code
_entity_poly.pdbx_strand_id
1 'polypeptide(L)'
;MLLHMFLILHLQMLVMASSSSSEEDGSSERDDEHSKGSSHQHQWGYHDQDTWSSAFEHCSGKSQSPIDIDTHKVFYDPRLPPIKLEGYDLTGSAALTLINNGHTLQLSLPSSMRIMRGFDHVYVAAQLHFHWGTTEVPGSEHTIDNVHFPAEIHVVHYNSKYANLTEAASKADGLAVLGGFIGIGLHENDNYEKILSALTDISIEESNTEIPGFNVRHLLPNSLERFYRYNGSLTTPPCFQTVSWTLFNDSIRVSRRQLAALEDTLKTEHNKLLSKNFRAPQLLHGRKVLASFHTVSSMGIQLSLPSSMRIMRGFDHVYVAAQLHFHWGTTEVPGSEHTIDNVHFPAEIHVVHYNSKYANLTEAASKADGLAVLGGFIGIGLHENDNYEKILSALTDISIEESNTEIPGFNVRHLLPNSLERFYRYNGSLTTPPCFQTVSWTLFNDSIRVSRRQLAALEDTLKTEHNKLLSKNFRAPQLLHGRKVLASFHTVSSMGKPREAPQPETQDNNVKKTSGGEWHILAITFGVLFAITFLVFSMYTYQQKKKYSKFKKGSKQNVIYKPASIGKDIDQTSVTIT
;
A
#
# COMPACT_ATOMS: atom_id res chain seq x y z
N MET A 1 -39.46 12.73 -25.20
CA MET A 1 -38.21 12.14 -24.68
C MET A 1 -37.01 13.06 -24.77
N LEU A 2 -36.95 14.05 -25.67
CA LEU A 2 -35.88 15.08 -25.72
C LEU A 2 -35.96 16.18 -24.63
N LEU A 3 -37.06 16.27 -23.88
CA LEU A 3 -37.28 17.32 -22.87
C LEU A 3 -36.79 16.96 -21.45
N HIS A 4 -36.49 15.70 -21.16
CA HIS A 4 -35.87 15.27 -19.89
C HIS A 4 -34.33 15.23 -19.96
N MET A 5 -33.74 15.31 -21.16
CA MET A 5 -32.28 15.30 -21.38
C MET A 5 -31.61 16.66 -21.17
N PHE A 6 -32.34 17.78 -21.27
CA PHE A 6 -31.78 19.11 -21.03
C PHE A 6 -31.57 19.44 -19.54
N LEU A 7 -32.16 18.67 -18.63
CA LEU A 7 -32.13 18.96 -17.19
C LEU A 7 -30.87 18.42 -16.49
N ILE A 8 -30.14 17.48 -17.10
CA ILE A 8 -28.97 16.82 -16.48
C ILE A 8 -27.66 17.53 -16.88
N LEU A 9 -27.59 18.15 -18.06
CA LEU A 9 -26.46 19.03 -18.44
C LEU A 9 -26.51 20.42 -17.79
N HIS A 10 -27.64 20.82 -17.18
CA HIS A 10 -27.76 22.09 -16.43
C HIS A 10 -27.29 21.99 -14.97
N LEU A 11 -26.78 20.83 -14.53
CA LEU A 11 -26.53 20.54 -13.11
C LEU A 11 -25.22 21.14 -12.54
N GLN A 12 -24.41 21.80 -13.37
CA GLN A 12 -23.36 22.75 -12.92
C GLN A 12 -23.74 24.23 -13.16
N MET A 13 -24.87 24.51 -13.83
CA MET A 13 -25.27 25.87 -14.23
C MET A 13 -26.29 26.52 -13.28
N LEU A 14 -26.93 25.76 -12.38
CA LEU A 14 -28.05 26.24 -11.56
C LEU A 14 -27.76 26.41 -10.07
N VAL A 15 -26.53 26.80 -9.71
CA VAL A 15 -26.17 27.18 -8.32
C VAL A 15 -26.06 28.70 -8.14
N MET A 16 -26.13 29.50 -9.20
CA MET A 16 -25.80 30.94 -9.17
C MET A 16 -26.99 31.91 -9.09
N ALA A 17 -28.20 31.46 -8.75
CA ALA A 17 -29.38 32.34 -8.73
C ALA A 17 -30.16 32.26 -7.41
N SER A 18 -29.56 32.70 -6.30
CA SER A 18 -30.33 33.18 -5.14
C SER A 18 -29.50 34.11 -4.23
N SER A 19 -29.23 35.32 -4.69
CA SER A 19 -28.93 36.44 -3.79
C SER A 19 -29.30 37.79 -4.41
N SER A 20 -30.57 38.16 -4.28
CA SER A 20 -31.02 39.56 -4.22
C SER A 20 -32.24 39.54 -3.29
N SER A 21 -32.46 40.44 -2.35
CA SER A 21 -32.10 41.84 -2.26
C SER A 21 -32.38 42.32 -0.83
N SER A 22 -31.63 43.29 -0.33
CA SER A 22 -32.16 44.30 0.60
C SER A 22 -31.60 45.64 0.18
N GLU A 23 -32.50 46.48 -0.33
CA GLU A 23 -32.30 47.86 -0.74
C GLU A 23 -31.91 48.72 0.47
N GLU A 24 -30.97 49.66 0.28
CA GLU A 24 -31.10 51.02 0.80
C GLU A 24 -30.40 52.01 -0.14
N ASP A 25 -31.03 53.17 -0.22
CA ASP A 25 -31.02 54.19 -1.26
C ASP A 25 -29.86 55.21 -1.10
N GLY A 26 -29.44 55.86 -2.19
CA GLY A 26 -28.36 56.86 -2.13
C GLY A 26 -27.82 57.34 -3.47
N SER A 27 -28.57 58.20 -4.13
CA SER A 27 -28.28 58.89 -5.40
C SER A 27 -26.93 59.63 -5.48
N SER A 28 -26.21 59.51 -6.61
CA SER A 28 -25.81 60.68 -7.42
C SER A 28 -25.30 60.25 -8.81
N GLU A 29 -25.87 60.86 -9.83
CA GLU A 29 -25.59 60.66 -11.26
C GLU A 29 -24.21 61.23 -11.67
N ARG A 30 -23.50 60.51 -12.55
CA ARG A 30 -23.00 61.07 -13.82
C ARG A 30 -22.41 60.01 -14.78
N ASP A 31 -22.98 60.07 -15.98
CA ASP A 31 -22.44 59.82 -17.33
C ASP A 31 -22.13 58.37 -17.76
N ASP A 32 -23.13 57.83 -18.46
CA ASP A 32 -23.13 56.65 -19.32
C ASP A 32 -22.07 56.70 -20.43
N GLU A 33 -21.26 55.65 -20.52
CA GLU A 33 -20.76 55.16 -21.80
C GLU A 33 -21.04 53.66 -21.90
N HIS A 34 -22.02 53.33 -22.75
CA HIS A 34 -22.49 51.98 -23.06
C HIS A 34 -21.35 51.09 -23.58
N SER A 35 -20.88 50.16 -22.75
CA SER A 35 -20.20 48.94 -23.21
C SER A 35 -20.97 47.73 -22.67
N LYS A 36 -21.72 47.11 -23.59
CA LYS A 36 -22.50 45.87 -23.47
C LYS A 36 -22.00 44.93 -22.36
N GLY A 37 -22.84 44.72 -21.35
CA GLY A 37 -22.72 43.63 -20.40
C GLY A 37 -22.80 42.29 -21.13
N SER A 38 -21.65 41.65 -21.29
CA SER A 38 -21.57 40.24 -21.62
C SER A 38 -21.51 39.48 -20.29
N SER A 39 -22.60 38.78 -19.93
CA SER A 39 -22.59 37.82 -18.85
C SER A 39 -21.75 36.60 -19.28
N HIS A 40 -20.44 36.73 -19.25
CA HIS A 40 -19.55 35.60 -19.42
C HIS A 40 -19.64 34.74 -18.15
N GLN A 41 -20.31 33.60 -18.24
CA GLN A 41 -20.12 32.50 -17.30
C GLN A 41 -18.61 32.23 -17.19
N HIS A 42 -18.07 32.32 -15.98
CA HIS A 42 -16.66 32.04 -15.73
C HIS A 42 -16.40 30.54 -15.89
N GLN A 43 -16.01 30.12 -17.10
CA GLN A 43 -15.51 28.78 -17.38
C GLN A 43 -14.21 28.58 -16.58
N TRP A 44 -14.15 27.54 -15.74
CA TRP A 44 -12.98 27.22 -14.89
C TRP A 44 -12.22 26.04 -15.49
N GLY A 45 -10.92 25.93 -15.18
CA GLY A 45 -10.12 24.75 -15.47
C GLY A 45 -9.20 24.38 -14.31
N TYR A 46 -8.41 23.31 -14.45
CA TYR A 46 -7.42 22.93 -13.44
C TYR A 46 -6.14 23.78 -13.49
N HIS A 47 -5.85 24.40 -14.64
CA HIS A 47 -4.65 25.22 -14.82
C HIS A 47 -4.72 26.58 -14.11
N ASP A 48 -5.92 27.06 -13.79
CA ASP A 48 -6.22 28.36 -13.19
C ASP A 48 -6.77 28.23 -11.76
N GLN A 49 -6.51 27.10 -11.08
CA GLN A 49 -6.99 26.84 -9.72
C GLN A 49 -6.66 27.94 -8.70
N ASP A 50 -5.54 28.65 -8.86
CA ASP A 50 -5.14 29.77 -8.01
C ASP A 50 -6.11 30.96 -8.09
N THR A 51 -6.86 31.06 -9.19
CA THR A 51 -7.85 32.12 -9.44
C THR A 51 -9.27 31.73 -9.10
N TRP A 52 -9.54 30.45 -8.77
CA TRP A 52 -10.90 29.99 -8.44
C TRP A 52 -11.52 30.79 -7.31
N SER A 53 -10.73 31.20 -6.30
CA SER A 53 -11.21 32.04 -5.19
C SER A 53 -11.76 33.41 -5.62
N SER A 54 -11.31 33.93 -6.76
CA SER A 54 -11.76 35.23 -7.30
C SER A 54 -13.12 35.12 -7.99
N ALA A 55 -13.40 33.98 -8.64
CA ALA A 55 -14.67 33.73 -9.34
C ALA A 55 -15.70 32.97 -8.49
N PHE A 56 -15.23 32.20 -7.50
CA PHE A 56 -16.03 31.34 -6.64
C PHE A 56 -15.61 31.53 -5.19
N GLU A 57 -16.31 32.41 -4.48
CA GLU A 57 -15.98 32.87 -3.11
C GLU A 57 -15.66 31.70 -2.15
N HIS A 58 -16.47 30.64 -2.20
CA HIS A 58 -16.32 29.47 -1.33
C HIS A 58 -15.01 28.70 -1.54
N CYS A 59 -14.33 28.83 -2.68
CA CYS A 59 -13.02 28.21 -2.91
C CYS A 59 -11.91 28.83 -2.05
N SER A 60 -12.14 30.00 -1.42
CA SER A 60 -11.23 30.63 -0.45
C SER A 60 -11.44 30.16 1.00
N GLY A 61 -12.34 29.21 1.22
CA GLY A 61 -12.69 28.73 2.56
C GLY A 61 -11.55 28.04 3.31
N LYS A 62 -11.67 27.91 4.64
CA LYS A 62 -10.65 27.31 5.52
C LYS A 62 -10.81 25.80 5.75
N SER A 63 -11.87 25.22 5.23
CA SER A 63 -12.19 23.79 5.33
C SER A 63 -12.24 23.15 3.94
N GLN A 64 -11.30 23.52 3.07
CA GLN A 64 -11.23 23.04 1.69
C GLN A 64 -10.64 21.63 1.59
N SER A 65 -10.85 21.02 0.43
CA SER A 65 -10.33 19.72 0.00
C SER A 65 -9.65 19.87 -1.38
N PRO A 66 -8.74 18.96 -1.77
CA PRO A 66 -8.25 17.80 -1.00
C PRO A 66 -7.30 18.22 0.13
N ILE A 67 -6.77 17.27 0.90
CA ILE A 67 -5.76 17.51 1.95
C ILE A 67 -4.65 16.48 1.89
N ASP A 68 -3.52 16.80 2.52
CA ASP A 68 -2.54 15.80 2.92
C ASP A 68 -2.99 15.09 4.21
N ILE A 69 -2.94 13.76 4.20
CA ILE A 69 -3.19 12.93 5.37
C ILE A 69 -1.83 12.54 5.96
N ASP A 70 -1.43 13.30 6.99
CA ASP A 70 -0.26 12.99 7.80
C ASP A 70 -0.59 11.83 8.76
N THR A 71 -0.07 10.64 8.46
CA THR A 71 -0.39 9.39 9.17
C THR A 71 0.11 9.37 10.62
N HIS A 72 1.05 10.24 10.96
CA HIS A 72 1.54 10.44 12.32
C HIS A 72 0.66 11.38 13.15
N LYS A 73 -0.20 12.18 12.50
CA LYS A 73 -1.10 13.16 13.15
C LYS A 73 -2.57 12.77 13.12
N VAL A 74 -2.94 11.67 12.48
CA VAL A 74 -4.33 11.19 12.50
C VAL A 74 -4.77 10.74 13.90
N PHE A 75 -6.05 10.93 14.19
CA PHE A 75 -6.64 10.52 15.45
C PHE A 75 -7.43 9.23 15.25
N TYR A 76 -6.95 8.13 15.83
CA TYR A 76 -7.75 6.91 15.86
C TYR A 76 -9.07 7.16 16.60
N ASP A 77 -10.19 6.83 15.95
CA ASP A 77 -11.51 6.86 16.57
C ASP A 77 -12.21 5.50 16.39
N PRO A 78 -12.28 4.66 17.44
CA PRO A 78 -12.91 3.33 17.36
C PRO A 78 -14.43 3.40 17.16
N ARG A 79 -15.04 4.59 17.28
CA ARG A 79 -16.48 4.78 17.13
C ARG A 79 -16.89 5.01 15.67
N LEU A 80 -15.93 5.18 14.76
CA LEU A 80 -16.21 5.30 13.33
C LEU A 80 -16.92 4.03 12.83
N PRO A 81 -18.19 4.12 12.37
CA PRO A 81 -18.93 2.93 11.97
C PRO A 81 -18.37 2.36 10.66
N PRO A 82 -18.39 1.03 10.47
CA PRO A 82 -18.06 0.42 9.19
C PRO A 82 -18.96 0.95 8.06
N ILE A 83 -18.37 1.17 6.88
CA ILE A 83 -19.12 1.56 5.69
C ILE A 83 -19.92 0.35 5.19
N LYS A 84 -21.25 0.48 5.11
CA LYS A 84 -22.13 -0.53 4.51
C LYS A 84 -22.83 0.06 3.29
N LEU A 85 -22.57 -0.53 2.13
CA LEU A 85 -23.16 -0.15 0.86
C LEU A 85 -24.33 -1.07 0.49
N GLU A 86 -25.32 -0.53 -0.21
CA GLU A 86 -26.48 -1.26 -0.73
C GLU A 86 -26.72 -0.87 -2.19
N GLY A 87 -27.13 -1.83 -3.03
CA GLY A 87 -27.51 -1.60 -4.44
C GLY A 87 -26.35 -1.40 -5.41
N TYR A 88 -25.11 -1.61 -4.97
CA TYR A 88 -23.90 -1.47 -5.79
C TYR A 88 -23.65 -2.66 -6.73
N ASP A 89 -24.30 -3.78 -6.49
CA ASP A 89 -24.17 -5.07 -7.19
C ASP A 89 -25.07 -5.17 -8.42
N LEU A 90 -25.04 -4.14 -9.29
CA LEU A 90 -25.83 -4.16 -10.52
C LEU A 90 -25.43 -5.31 -11.46
N THR A 91 -26.41 -5.74 -12.23
CA THR A 91 -26.27 -6.73 -13.31
C THR A 91 -26.28 -6.03 -14.67
N GLY A 92 -25.83 -6.76 -15.71
CA GLY A 92 -25.74 -6.24 -17.09
C GLY A 92 -27.06 -5.85 -17.76
N SER A 93 -28.21 -6.05 -17.09
CA SER A 93 -29.52 -5.59 -17.59
C SER A 93 -29.80 -4.11 -17.28
N ALA A 94 -29.08 -3.50 -16.33
CA ALA A 94 -29.11 -2.07 -16.13
C ALA A 94 -28.21 -1.38 -17.17
N ALA A 95 -28.45 -0.09 -17.44
CA ALA A 95 -27.56 0.76 -18.22
C ALA A 95 -27.00 1.86 -17.30
N LEU A 96 -25.72 2.17 -17.47
CA LEU A 96 -25.04 3.26 -16.78
C LEU A 96 -24.51 4.25 -17.82
N THR A 97 -24.71 5.54 -17.59
CA THR A 97 -24.23 6.58 -18.51
C THR A 97 -22.82 7.00 -18.11
N LEU A 98 -21.88 6.82 -19.04
CA LEU A 98 -20.49 7.27 -18.93
C LEU A 98 -20.33 8.57 -19.73
N ILE A 99 -19.69 9.58 -19.15
CA ILE A 99 -19.65 10.95 -19.66
C ILE A 99 -18.22 11.48 -19.56
N ASN A 100 -17.73 12.11 -20.63
CA ASN A 100 -16.60 13.03 -20.55
C ASN A 100 -17.17 14.45 -20.43
N ASN A 101 -17.09 15.05 -19.25
CA ASN A 101 -17.66 16.38 -18.97
C ASN A 101 -16.63 17.51 -19.11
N GLY A 102 -15.54 17.27 -19.84
CA GLY A 102 -14.44 18.23 -20.01
C GLY A 102 -13.48 18.32 -18.82
N HIS A 103 -13.88 17.85 -17.63
CA HIS A 103 -13.09 17.93 -16.41
C HIS A 103 -12.69 16.55 -15.86
N THR A 104 -13.49 15.52 -16.12
CA THR A 104 -13.26 14.16 -15.65
C THR A 104 -14.03 13.14 -16.49
N LEU A 105 -13.68 11.87 -16.29
CA LEU A 105 -14.51 10.74 -16.64
C LEU A 105 -15.54 10.51 -15.54
N GLN A 106 -16.83 10.70 -15.84
CA GLN A 106 -17.92 10.54 -14.88
C GLN A 106 -18.82 9.37 -15.26
N LEU A 107 -19.25 8.60 -14.26
CA LEU A 107 -20.29 7.57 -14.40
C LEU A 107 -21.49 7.95 -13.53
N SER A 108 -22.66 8.09 -14.15
CA SER A 108 -23.91 8.37 -13.44
C SER A 108 -24.40 7.11 -12.70
N LEU A 109 -24.74 7.26 -11.42
CA LEU A 109 -25.15 6.13 -10.56
C LEU A 109 -26.65 6.21 -10.22
N PRO A 110 -27.37 5.07 -10.19
CA PRO A 110 -28.79 5.07 -9.86
C PRO A 110 -29.04 5.34 -8.37
N SER A 111 -30.18 5.95 -8.06
CA SER A 111 -30.60 6.26 -6.67
C SER A 111 -30.92 5.02 -5.81
N SER A 112 -30.82 3.82 -6.38
CA SER A 112 -30.85 2.54 -5.66
C SER A 112 -29.54 2.27 -4.91
N MET A 113 -28.43 2.90 -5.30
CA MET A 113 -27.13 2.78 -4.63
C MET A 113 -27.05 3.70 -3.42
N ARG A 114 -26.72 3.15 -2.25
CA ARG A 114 -26.77 3.88 -0.97
C ARG A 114 -25.65 3.51 -0.01
N ILE A 115 -25.23 4.46 0.81
CA ILE A 115 -24.51 4.22 2.06
C ILE A 115 -25.57 4.07 3.16
N MET A 116 -25.70 2.85 3.68
CA MET A 116 -26.68 2.50 4.71
C MET A 116 -26.11 2.59 6.13
N ARG A 117 -24.79 2.45 6.28
CA ARG A 117 -24.06 2.67 7.54
C ARG A 117 -22.70 3.30 7.26
N GLY A 118 -22.19 4.07 8.22
CA GLY A 118 -20.93 4.84 8.11
C GLY A 118 -21.08 6.32 8.50
N PHE A 119 -22.33 6.78 8.49
CA PHE A 119 -22.77 8.15 8.81
C PHE A 119 -24.11 8.09 9.56
N ASP A 120 -24.54 9.22 10.12
CA ASP A 120 -25.80 9.34 10.88
C ASP A 120 -27.07 9.26 10.00
N HIS A 121 -26.92 9.52 8.70
CA HIS A 121 -27.98 9.48 7.71
C HIS A 121 -27.67 8.49 6.59
N VAL A 122 -28.71 8.11 5.85
CA VAL A 122 -28.55 7.38 4.59
C VAL A 122 -28.10 8.37 3.53
N TYR A 123 -27.08 8.01 2.76
CA TYR A 123 -26.61 8.81 1.64
C TYR A 123 -26.85 8.06 0.34
N VAL A 124 -27.44 8.73 -0.64
CA VAL A 124 -27.78 8.16 -1.97
C VAL A 124 -26.67 8.51 -2.94
N ALA A 125 -26.16 7.52 -3.68
CA ALA A 125 -25.15 7.76 -4.69
C ALA A 125 -25.73 8.57 -5.86
N ALA A 126 -24.94 9.49 -6.40
CA ALA A 126 -25.31 10.30 -7.56
C ALA A 126 -24.40 9.99 -8.76
N GLN A 127 -23.10 9.95 -8.53
CA GLN A 127 -22.10 9.68 -9.56
C GLN A 127 -20.83 9.13 -8.94
N LEU A 128 -19.95 8.61 -9.80
CA LEU A 128 -18.52 8.51 -9.50
C LEU A 128 -17.71 9.17 -10.62
N HIS A 129 -16.48 9.57 -10.29
CA HIS A 129 -15.55 10.16 -11.25
C HIS A 129 -14.10 9.95 -10.82
N PHE A 130 -13.16 10.33 -11.70
CA PHE A 130 -11.73 10.04 -11.54
C PHE A 130 -10.86 11.29 -11.65
N HIS A 131 -9.77 11.31 -10.89
CA HIS A 131 -8.70 12.28 -11.01
C HIS A 131 -7.41 11.53 -11.36
N TRP A 132 -6.65 12.04 -12.32
CA TRP A 132 -5.41 11.44 -12.78
C TRP A 132 -4.42 12.49 -13.23
N GLY A 133 -3.16 12.06 -13.29
CA GLY A 133 -2.05 12.91 -13.67
C GLY A 133 -1.66 12.70 -15.13
N THR A 134 -0.37 12.41 -15.30
CA THR A 134 0.29 12.07 -16.56
C THR A 134 1.28 10.95 -16.27
N THR A 135 1.95 10.43 -17.31
CA THR A 135 3.00 9.42 -17.12
C THR A 135 4.12 9.86 -16.18
N GLU A 136 4.42 11.17 -16.11
CA GLU A 136 5.52 11.72 -15.29
C GLU A 136 5.04 12.31 -13.96
N VAL A 137 3.77 12.69 -13.86
CA VAL A 137 3.22 13.40 -12.70
C VAL A 137 2.03 12.61 -12.19
N PRO A 138 2.06 12.02 -10.98
CA PRO A 138 0.90 11.37 -10.39
C PRO A 138 -0.23 12.39 -10.15
N GLY A 139 -1.49 11.93 -10.08
CA GLY A 139 -2.63 12.85 -10.00
C GLY A 139 -3.80 12.40 -9.14
N SER A 140 -3.53 11.70 -8.03
CA SER A 140 -4.48 11.72 -6.91
C SER A 140 -4.67 13.13 -6.38
N GLU A 141 -5.86 13.44 -5.89
CA GLU A 141 -6.15 14.73 -5.27
C GLU A 141 -5.60 14.76 -3.85
N HIS A 142 -5.93 13.75 -3.05
CA HIS A 142 -5.39 13.56 -1.72
C HIS A 142 -3.97 12.99 -1.79
N THR A 143 -3.20 13.26 -0.74
CA THR A 143 -1.88 12.66 -0.50
C THR A 143 -1.85 11.96 0.84
N ILE A 144 -1.00 10.95 0.96
CA ILE A 144 -0.63 10.33 2.24
C ILE A 144 0.83 10.71 2.50
N ASP A 145 1.11 11.36 3.62
CA ASP A 145 2.46 11.83 3.99
C ASP A 145 3.18 12.59 2.85
N ASN A 146 2.43 13.44 2.15
CA ASN A 146 2.83 14.25 0.99
C ASN A 146 3.14 13.46 -0.29
N VAL A 147 2.76 12.19 -0.35
CA VAL A 147 2.92 11.34 -1.54
C VAL A 147 1.61 11.25 -2.31
N HIS A 148 1.68 11.54 -3.61
CA HIS A 148 0.57 11.34 -4.54
C HIS A 148 0.53 9.89 -5.06
N PHE A 149 -0.67 9.38 -5.22
CA PHE A 149 -0.94 8.17 -5.99
C PHE A 149 -1.16 8.51 -7.47
N PRO A 150 -0.97 7.55 -8.39
CA PRO A 150 -1.16 7.79 -9.82
C PRO A 150 -2.53 8.39 -10.19
N ALA A 151 -3.61 7.91 -9.56
CA ALA A 151 -4.97 8.40 -9.76
C ALA A 151 -5.83 8.21 -8.49
N GLU A 152 -7.04 8.78 -8.49
CA GLU A 152 -8.01 8.67 -7.39
C GLU A 152 -9.43 8.57 -7.95
N ILE A 153 -10.26 7.69 -7.38
CA ILE A 153 -11.70 7.60 -7.68
C ILE A 153 -12.49 8.28 -6.56
N HIS A 154 -13.51 9.06 -6.91
CA HIS A 154 -14.49 9.62 -5.99
C HIS A 154 -15.89 9.09 -6.30
N VAL A 155 -16.58 8.59 -5.28
CA VAL A 155 -18.00 8.21 -5.36
C VAL A 155 -18.82 9.19 -4.53
N VAL A 156 -19.58 10.04 -5.22
CA VAL A 156 -20.32 11.15 -4.64
C VAL A 156 -21.72 10.72 -4.24
N HIS A 157 -22.08 11.04 -3.00
CA HIS A 157 -23.39 10.78 -2.44
C HIS A 157 -23.98 12.05 -1.83
N TYR A 158 -25.31 12.13 -1.84
CA TYR A 158 -26.05 13.18 -1.16
C TYR A 158 -26.92 12.59 -0.06
N ASN A 159 -27.08 13.34 1.03
CA ASN A 159 -27.89 12.94 2.17
C ASN A 159 -29.36 12.81 1.74
N SER A 160 -29.98 11.67 2.03
CA SER A 160 -31.35 11.36 1.61
C SER A 160 -32.43 12.27 2.21
N LYS A 161 -32.04 13.14 3.16
CA LYS A 161 -32.86 14.23 3.69
C LYS A 161 -33.21 15.28 2.61
N TYR A 162 -32.38 15.43 1.59
CA TYR A 162 -32.56 16.38 0.49
C TYR A 162 -33.10 15.69 -0.76
N ALA A 163 -33.81 16.43 -1.62
CA ALA A 163 -34.46 15.85 -2.79
C ALA A 163 -33.44 15.34 -3.83
N ASN A 164 -32.31 16.03 -3.97
CA ASN A 164 -31.28 15.71 -4.97
C ASN A 164 -29.91 16.28 -4.58
N LEU A 165 -28.89 15.93 -5.36
CA LEU A 165 -27.51 16.38 -5.21
C LEU A 165 -27.39 17.91 -5.19
N THR A 166 -28.11 18.62 -6.08
CA THR A 166 -28.04 20.08 -6.21
C THR A 166 -28.51 20.79 -4.95
N GLU A 167 -29.63 20.36 -4.38
CA GLU A 167 -30.14 20.91 -3.12
C GLU A 167 -29.16 20.63 -1.97
N ALA A 168 -28.64 19.40 -1.90
CA ALA A 168 -27.75 18.96 -0.84
C ALA A 168 -26.37 19.64 -0.89
N ALA A 169 -25.85 19.98 -2.07
CA ALA A 169 -24.48 20.45 -2.25
C ALA A 169 -24.13 21.70 -1.43
N SER A 170 -25.12 22.54 -1.09
CA SER A 170 -24.96 23.75 -0.29
C SER A 170 -25.26 23.57 1.22
N LYS A 171 -25.53 22.35 1.69
CA LYS A 171 -25.95 22.05 3.06
C LYS A 171 -24.82 21.40 3.85
N ALA A 172 -24.65 21.77 5.13
CA ALA A 172 -23.52 21.33 5.95
C ALA A 172 -23.38 19.81 6.11
N ASP A 173 -24.50 19.08 6.14
CA ASP A 173 -24.63 17.62 6.18
C ASP A 173 -25.04 17.05 4.80
N GLY A 174 -24.78 17.80 3.74
CA GLY A 174 -25.33 17.57 2.42
C GLY A 174 -24.69 16.41 1.69
N LEU A 175 -23.36 16.30 1.72
CA LEU A 175 -22.61 15.39 0.86
C LEU A 175 -21.71 14.45 1.65
N ALA A 176 -21.58 13.22 1.15
CA ALA A 176 -20.56 12.28 1.58
C ALA A 176 -19.83 11.76 0.34
N VAL A 177 -18.50 11.79 0.36
CA VAL A 177 -17.67 11.27 -0.73
C VAL A 177 -16.79 10.14 -0.22
N LEU A 178 -16.87 9.01 -0.91
CA LEU A 178 -15.96 7.88 -0.72
C LEU A 178 -14.83 8.00 -1.75
N GLY A 179 -13.59 8.11 -1.29
CA GLY A 179 -12.42 8.17 -2.16
C GLY A 179 -11.52 6.95 -2.02
N GLY A 180 -10.92 6.52 -3.13
CA GLY A 180 -9.97 5.41 -3.17
C GLY A 180 -8.77 5.74 -4.04
N PHE A 181 -7.58 5.48 -3.53
CA PHE A 181 -6.34 5.66 -4.27
C PHE A 181 -6.15 4.56 -5.31
N ILE A 182 -5.76 4.92 -6.53
CA ILE A 182 -5.49 3.99 -7.63
C ILE A 182 -3.98 3.94 -7.87
N GLY A 183 -3.38 2.80 -7.59
CA GLY A 183 -1.98 2.47 -7.86
C GLY A 183 -1.81 1.57 -9.08
N ILE A 184 -0.57 1.48 -9.57
CA ILE A 184 -0.19 0.55 -10.63
C ILE A 184 -0.01 -0.85 -10.03
N GLY A 185 -0.55 -1.87 -10.68
CA GLY A 185 -0.35 -3.29 -10.39
C GLY A 185 0.06 -4.08 -11.63
N LEU A 186 0.43 -5.35 -11.44
CA LEU A 186 0.91 -6.24 -12.51
C LEU A 186 -0.19 -6.74 -13.46
N HIS A 187 -1.43 -6.82 -12.96
CA HIS A 187 -2.55 -7.40 -13.69
C HIS A 187 -3.56 -6.34 -14.08
N GLU A 188 -4.30 -6.63 -15.15
CA GLU A 188 -5.46 -5.83 -15.52
C GLU A 188 -6.57 -6.04 -14.49
N ASN A 189 -7.29 -4.96 -14.20
CA ASN A 189 -8.45 -4.97 -13.35
C ASN A 189 -9.71 -5.07 -14.21
N ASP A 190 -10.34 -6.24 -14.24
CA ASP A 190 -11.52 -6.52 -15.06
C ASP A 190 -12.71 -5.60 -14.77
N ASN A 191 -12.80 -5.03 -13.56
CA ASN A 191 -13.90 -4.12 -13.23
C ASN A 191 -13.67 -2.72 -13.81
N TYR A 192 -12.43 -2.26 -13.83
CA TYR A 192 -12.07 -1.01 -14.49
C TYR A 192 -12.16 -1.13 -16.01
N GLU A 193 -11.82 -2.29 -16.58
CA GLU A 193 -11.90 -2.50 -18.03
C GLU A 193 -13.30 -2.24 -18.59
N LYS A 194 -14.36 -2.53 -17.81
CA LYS A 194 -15.77 -2.27 -18.21
C LYS A 194 -16.05 -0.79 -18.49
N ILE A 195 -15.31 0.12 -17.84
CA ILE A 195 -15.37 1.56 -18.08
C ILE A 195 -14.36 1.94 -19.16
N LEU A 196 -13.11 1.46 -19.03
CA LEU A 196 -12.00 1.88 -19.87
C LEU A 196 -12.17 1.48 -21.34
N SER A 197 -12.87 0.37 -21.62
CA SER A 197 -13.15 -0.07 -22.99
C SER A 197 -14.08 0.87 -23.77
N ALA A 198 -14.82 1.75 -23.08
CA ALA A 198 -15.78 2.68 -23.69
C ALA A 198 -15.22 4.10 -23.88
N LEU A 199 -13.97 4.38 -23.46
CA LEU A 199 -13.41 5.74 -23.49
C LEU A 199 -13.31 6.33 -24.89
N THR A 200 -13.09 5.50 -25.92
CA THR A 200 -13.01 5.97 -27.31
C THR A 200 -14.33 6.58 -27.78
N ASP A 201 -15.46 6.04 -27.31
CA ASP A 201 -16.81 6.50 -27.66
C ASP A 201 -17.12 7.86 -27.04
N ILE A 202 -16.38 8.24 -25.99
CA ILE A 202 -16.53 9.50 -25.26
C ILE A 202 -15.26 10.36 -25.24
N SER A 203 -14.40 10.21 -26.25
CA SER A 203 -13.10 10.89 -26.28
C SER A 203 -13.17 12.41 -26.38
N ILE A 204 -14.32 12.98 -26.73
CA ILE A 204 -14.53 14.42 -26.91
C ILE A 204 -15.31 14.98 -25.70
N GLU A 205 -15.01 16.20 -25.28
CA GLU A 205 -15.78 16.89 -24.23
C GLU A 205 -17.28 16.93 -24.55
N GLU A 206 -18.11 16.84 -23.49
CA GLU A 206 -19.57 16.73 -23.50
C GLU A 206 -20.16 15.49 -24.20
N SER A 207 -19.32 14.55 -24.65
CA SER A 207 -19.80 13.27 -25.19
C SER A 207 -20.12 12.27 -24.07
N ASN A 208 -21.10 11.40 -24.35
CA ASN A 208 -21.54 10.36 -23.43
C ASN A 208 -21.90 9.07 -24.19
N THR A 209 -21.87 7.96 -23.47
CA THR A 209 -22.26 6.64 -23.96
C THR A 209 -22.93 5.84 -22.84
N GLU A 210 -23.67 4.79 -23.20
CA GLU A 210 -24.24 3.85 -22.24
C GLU A 210 -23.40 2.57 -22.18
N ILE A 211 -23.03 2.17 -20.97
CA ILE A 211 -22.37 0.89 -20.71
C ILE A 211 -23.31 -0.04 -19.91
N PRO A 212 -23.22 -1.37 -20.10
CA PRO A 212 -23.98 -2.31 -19.29
C PRO A 212 -23.65 -2.18 -17.80
N GLY A 213 -24.66 -2.38 -16.96
CA GLY A 213 -24.51 -2.39 -15.51
C GLY A 213 -23.56 -3.49 -15.04
N PHE A 214 -22.84 -3.22 -13.96
CA PHE A 214 -21.94 -4.17 -13.32
C PHE A 214 -21.82 -3.84 -11.84
N ASN A 215 -21.18 -4.74 -11.09
CA ASN A 215 -20.95 -4.52 -9.68
C ASN A 215 -19.97 -3.35 -9.45
N VAL A 216 -20.51 -2.16 -9.22
CA VAL A 216 -19.78 -0.91 -8.98
C VAL A 216 -18.98 -0.97 -7.67
N ARG A 217 -19.39 -1.83 -6.72
CA ARG A 217 -18.63 -2.04 -5.47
C ARG A 217 -17.18 -2.42 -5.76
N HIS A 218 -16.93 -3.17 -6.83
CA HIS A 218 -15.59 -3.63 -7.19
C HIS A 218 -14.68 -2.54 -7.80
N LEU A 219 -15.16 -1.31 -7.97
CA LEU A 219 -14.31 -0.16 -8.30
C LEU A 219 -13.64 0.45 -7.05
N LEU A 220 -14.17 0.13 -5.86
CA LEU A 220 -13.61 0.51 -4.56
C LEU A 220 -12.69 -0.59 -4.01
N PRO A 221 -11.84 -0.31 -3.00
CA PRO A 221 -10.93 -1.30 -2.43
C PRO A 221 -11.66 -2.54 -1.87
N ASN A 222 -10.96 -3.67 -1.82
CA ASN A 222 -11.54 -4.94 -1.35
C ASN A 222 -12.08 -4.81 0.08
N SER A 223 -11.28 -4.21 0.99
CA SER A 223 -11.72 -3.86 2.35
C SER A 223 -12.12 -2.40 2.43
N LEU A 224 -13.26 -2.14 3.08
CA LEU A 224 -13.71 -0.77 3.43
C LEU A 224 -13.56 -0.48 4.92
N GLU A 225 -12.88 -1.35 5.67
CA GLU A 225 -12.79 -1.25 7.13
C GLU A 225 -11.79 -0.19 7.57
N ARG A 226 -10.73 0.01 6.80
CA ARG A 226 -9.64 0.95 7.08
C ARG A 226 -9.78 2.20 6.23
N PHE A 227 -10.11 3.31 6.88
CA PHE A 227 -10.28 4.60 6.21
C PHE A 227 -9.94 5.77 7.13
N TYR A 228 -9.67 6.89 6.49
CA TYR A 228 -9.59 8.21 7.10
C TYR A 228 -10.90 8.96 6.92
N ARG A 229 -11.29 9.79 7.91
CA ARG A 229 -12.53 10.58 7.91
C ARG A 229 -12.22 12.02 8.28
N TYR A 230 -12.69 12.97 7.47
CA TYR A 230 -12.63 14.40 7.79
C TYR A 230 -13.75 15.19 7.09
N ASN A 231 -14.01 16.42 7.55
CA ASN A 231 -14.94 17.33 6.89
C ASN A 231 -14.18 18.33 6.01
N GLY A 232 -14.65 18.49 4.78
CA GLY A 232 -13.98 19.25 3.73
C GLY A 232 -14.94 19.88 2.74
N SER A 233 -14.47 20.05 1.51
CA SER A 233 -15.25 20.67 0.43
C SER A 233 -15.37 19.78 -0.79
N LEU A 234 -16.18 20.23 -1.75
CA LEU A 234 -15.97 19.86 -3.16
C LEU A 234 -14.57 20.30 -3.58
N THR A 235 -13.90 19.50 -4.40
CA THR A 235 -12.55 19.77 -4.92
C THR A 235 -12.57 20.54 -6.24
N THR A 236 -13.75 20.85 -6.75
CA THR A 236 -13.98 21.72 -7.91
C THR A 236 -14.91 22.87 -7.52
N PRO A 237 -14.92 23.98 -8.27
CA PRO A 237 -15.93 25.03 -8.10
C PRO A 237 -17.37 24.47 -8.08
N PRO A 238 -18.25 25.02 -7.22
CA PRO A 238 -18.06 26.20 -6.37
C PRO A 238 -17.41 25.89 -5.01
N CYS A 239 -16.77 24.73 -4.79
CA CYS A 239 -16.00 24.43 -3.57
C CYS A 239 -16.77 24.50 -2.24
N PHE A 240 -18.07 24.18 -2.23
CA PHE A 240 -18.86 24.16 -1.00
C PHE A 240 -18.24 23.26 0.07
N GLN A 241 -18.12 23.76 1.30
CA GLN A 241 -17.54 23.06 2.46
C GLN A 241 -18.58 22.18 3.17
N THR A 242 -19.15 21.26 2.41
CA THR A 242 -20.36 20.49 2.75
C THR A 242 -20.13 18.99 2.71
N VAL A 243 -18.88 18.57 2.51
CA VAL A 243 -18.52 17.18 2.21
C VAL A 243 -17.92 16.51 3.44
N SER A 244 -18.50 15.38 3.83
CA SER A 244 -17.85 14.43 4.73
C SER A 244 -17.06 13.40 3.92
N TRP A 245 -15.74 13.51 3.97
CA TRP A 245 -14.81 12.69 3.19
C TRP A 245 -14.47 11.39 3.90
N THR A 246 -14.48 10.28 3.16
CA THR A 246 -13.96 8.98 3.60
C THR A 246 -12.93 8.48 2.60
N LEU A 247 -11.66 8.44 2.98
CA LEU A 247 -10.56 8.00 2.13
C LEU A 247 -10.10 6.63 2.58
N PHE A 248 -10.24 5.62 1.72
CA PHE A 248 -9.82 4.27 2.06
C PHE A 248 -8.30 4.15 2.08
N ASN A 249 -7.77 3.47 3.10
CA ASN A 249 -6.34 3.22 3.26
C ASN A 249 -5.82 2.23 2.21
N ASP A 250 -6.62 1.23 1.87
CA ASP A 250 -6.22 0.19 0.93
C ASP A 250 -6.36 0.72 -0.50
N SER A 251 -5.31 0.59 -1.32
CA SER A 251 -5.29 1.08 -2.69
C SER A 251 -5.95 0.10 -3.67
N ILE A 252 -6.59 0.62 -4.71
CA ILE A 252 -7.02 -0.12 -5.90
C ILE A 252 -5.83 -0.30 -6.84
N ARG A 253 -5.70 -1.47 -7.47
CA ARG A 253 -4.66 -1.75 -8.45
C ARG A 253 -5.23 -1.85 -9.86
N VAL A 254 -4.60 -1.18 -10.81
CA VAL A 254 -4.87 -1.27 -12.27
C VAL A 254 -3.55 -1.45 -13.02
N SER A 255 -3.58 -2.01 -14.23
CA SER A 255 -2.36 -2.15 -15.01
C SER A 255 -1.86 -0.79 -15.54
N ARG A 256 -0.58 -0.70 -15.91
CA ARG A 256 -0.06 0.52 -16.56
C ARG A 256 -0.81 0.88 -17.84
N ARG A 257 -1.27 -0.12 -18.62
CA ARG A 257 -2.10 0.09 -19.81
C ARG A 257 -3.42 0.76 -19.45
N GLN A 258 -4.07 0.29 -18.39
CA GLN A 258 -5.36 0.80 -17.94
C GLN A 258 -5.26 2.25 -17.44
N LEU A 259 -4.21 2.57 -16.68
CA LEU A 259 -3.95 3.94 -16.28
C LEU A 259 -3.64 4.84 -17.50
N ALA A 260 -2.83 4.38 -18.44
CA ALA A 260 -2.54 5.12 -19.68
C ALA A 260 -3.81 5.39 -20.52
N ALA A 261 -4.81 4.50 -20.48
CA ALA A 261 -6.08 4.75 -21.16
C ALA A 261 -6.80 6.01 -20.61
N LEU A 262 -6.70 6.30 -19.31
CA LEU A 262 -7.20 7.55 -18.73
C LEU A 262 -6.35 8.75 -19.16
N GLU A 263 -5.02 8.60 -19.15
CA GLU A 263 -4.07 9.67 -19.47
C GLU A 263 -4.14 10.12 -20.95
N ASP A 264 -4.42 9.21 -21.88
CA ASP A 264 -4.18 9.42 -23.32
C ASP A 264 -5.45 9.50 -24.18
N THR A 265 -6.66 9.25 -23.64
CA THR A 265 -7.87 9.10 -24.47
C THR A 265 -8.79 10.32 -24.46
N LEU A 266 -9.08 10.86 -23.27
CA LEU A 266 -10.11 11.89 -23.11
C LEU A 266 -9.56 13.28 -23.46
N LYS A 267 -10.42 14.13 -24.02
CA LYS A 267 -10.04 15.47 -24.48
C LYS A 267 -11.02 16.54 -24.03
N THR A 268 -10.53 17.77 -23.93
CA THR A 268 -11.30 18.99 -23.65
C THR A 268 -11.73 19.71 -24.94
N GLU A 269 -12.47 20.83 -24.83
CA GLU A 269 -13.13 21.64 -25.86
C GLU A 269 -12.18 22.11 -26.98
N HIS A 270 -10.87 22.06 -26.72
CA HIS A 270 -9.82 22.43 -27.68
C HIS A 270 -9.04 21.23 -28.24
N ASN A 271 -9.61 20.03 -28.16
CA ASN A 271 -8.98 18.77 -28.58
C ASN A 271 -7.63 18.52 -27.89
N LYS A 272 -7.43 19.13 -26.71
CA LYS A 272 -6.29 18.89 -25.82
C LYS A 272 -6.61 17.70 -24.94
N LEU A 273 -5.61 16.88 -24.63
CA LEU A 273 -5.79 15.78 -23.69
C LEU A 273 -6.20 16.31 -22.31
N LEU A 274 -7.25 15.70 -21.76
CA LEU A 274 -7.66 15.91 -20.38
C LEU A 274 -6.63 15.22 -19.47
N SER A 275 -5.83 16.03 -18.79
CA SER A 275 -4.73 15.57 -17.94
C SER A 275 -4.54 16.51 -16.76
N LYS A 276 -3.88 16.01 -15.70
CA LYS A 276 -3.64 16.76 -14.46
C LYS A 276 -4.93 17.38 -13.92
N ASN A 277 -6.00 16.61 -13.95
CA ASN A 277 -7.32 17.06 -13.57
C ASN A 277 -7.53 16.91 -12.06
N PHE A 278 -6.59 17.39 -11.25
CA PHE A 278 -6.62 17.33 -9.79
C PHE A 278 -6.28 18.71 -9.20
N ARG A 279 -6.89 19.02 -8.06
CA ARG A 279 -6.60 20.23 -7.28
C ARG A 279 -5.43 19.96 -6.33
N ALA A 280 -4.62 20.99 -6.07
CA ALA A 280 -3.56 20.91 -5.06
C ALA A 280 -4.12 20.66 -3.64
N PRO A 281 -3.42 19.89 -2.78
CA PRO A 281 -3.76 19.73 -1.37
C PRO A 281 -3.91 21.07 -0.63
N GLN A 282 -4.98 21.19 0.13
CA GLN A 282 -5.37 22.38 0.88
C GLN A 282 -4.94 22.25 2.34
N LEU A 283 -4.71 23.38 3.01
CA LEU A 283 -4.29 23.38 4.40
C LEU A 283 -5.38 22.85 5.33
N LEU A 284 -4.97 22.11 6.35
CA LEU A 284 -5.89 21.50 7.30
C LEU A 284 -6.57 22.52 8.22
N HIS A 285 -5.94 23.69 8.45
CA HIS A 285 -6.44 24.78 9.29
C HIS A 285 -6.96 24.34 10.67
N GLY A 286 -6.28 23.37 11.29
CA GLY A 286 -6.63 22.85 12.61
C GLY A 286 -7.77 21.83 12.63
N ARG A 287 -8.34 21.46 11.48
CA ARG A 287 -9.23 20.30 11.38
C ARG A 287 -8.50 19.03 11.82
N LYS A 288 -9.26 18.05 12.30
CA LYS A 288 -8.72 16.73 12.65
C LYS A 288 -9.07 15.74 11.55
N VAL A 289 -8.13 14.88 11.23
CA VAL A 289 -8.37 13.69 10.41
C VAL A 289 -8.50 12.51 11.37
N LEU A 290 -9.62 11.80 11.30
CA LEU A 290 -9.86 10.61 12.08
C LEU A 290 -9.44 9.37 11.28
N ALA A 291 -8.99 8.30 11.95
CA ALA A 291 -8.71 7.01 11.34
C ALA A 291 -9.56 5.92 11.99
N SER A 292 -10.14 5.02 11.19
CA SER A 292 -10.90 3.85 11.69
C SER A 292 -10.00 2.71 12.19
N PHE A 293 -8.68 2.87 12.06
CA PHE A 293 -7.66 1.89 12.41
C PHE A 293 -6.49 2.57 13.11
N HIS A 294 -5.71 1.80 13.87
CA HIS A 294 -4.48 2.30 14.47
C HIS A 294 -3.35 2.30 13.44
N THR A 295 -2.66 3.44 13.28
CA THR A 295 -1.38 3.51 12.58
C THR A 295 -0.30 2.98 13.52
N VAL A 296 0.17 1.75 13.29
CA VAL A 296 1.36 1.21 13.98
C VAL A 296 2.51 1.31 12.99
N SER A 297 3.42 2.26 13.22
CA SER A 297 4.65 2.40 12.43
C SER A 297 5.53 1.18 12.70
N SER A 298 5.58 0.25 11.75
CA SER A 298 6.57 -0.82 11.72
C SER A 298 7.44 -0.60 10.49
N MET A 299 8.77 -0.61 10.66
CA MET A 299 9.69 -0.46 9.53
C MET A 299 10.00 -1.83 8.95
N GLY A 300 9.74 -2.03 7.65
CA GLY A 300 10.05 -3.24 6.91
C GLY A 300 8.81 -3.95 6.37
N ILE A 301 9.01 -5.16 5.84
CA ILE A 301 7.94 -5.98 5.26
C ILE A 301 6.99 -6.42 6.36
N GLN A 302 5.69 -6.19 6.19
CA GLN A 302 4.66 -6.62 7.10
C GLN A 302 3.69 -7.60 6.43
N LEU A 303 3.53 -8.78 7.02
CA LEU A 303 2.50 -9.75 6.65
C LEU A 303 1.34 -9.66 7.63
N SER A 304 0.14 -9.41 7.11
CA SER A 304 -1.10 -9.48 7.89
C SER A 304 -1.44 -10.95 8.17
N LEU A 305 -1.60 -11.31 9.44
CA LEU A 305 -1.86 -12.69 9.85
C LEU A 305 -3.33 -12.90 10.24
N PRO A 306 -3.92 -14.07 9.94
CA PRO A 306 -5.30 -14.34 10.30
C PRO A 306 -5.49 -14.47 11.81
N SER A 307 -6.63 -14.00 12.31
CA SER A 307 -7.01 -14.06 13.73
C SER A 307 -7.27 -15.49 14.26
N SER A 308 -7.24 -16.49 13.37
CA SER A 308 -7.24 -17.92 13.72
C SER A 308 -5.88 -18.38 14.25
N MET A 309 -4.79 -17.70 13.91
CA MET A 309 -3.44 -18.07 14.35
C MET A 309 -3.21 -17.65 15.80
N ARG A 310 -2.98 -18.62 16.68
CA ARG A 310 -2.95 -18.40 18.13
C ARG A 310 -1.84 -19.19 18.82
N ILE A 311 -1.22 -18.58 19.82
CA ILE A 311 -0.44 -19.30 20.83
C ILE A 311 -1.42 -19.80 21.89
N MET A 312 -1.59 -21.12 21.94
CA MET A 312 -2.55 -21.77 22.84
C MET A 312 -1.93 -22.31 24.14
N ARG A 313 -0.59 -22.47 24.19
CA ARG A 313 0.13 -23.09 25.31
C ARG A 313 1.47 -22.40 25.53
N GLY A 314 2.04 -22.53 26.73
CA GLY A 314 3.32 -21.92 27.11
C GLY A 314 3.21 -20.47 27.61
N PHE A 315 1.98 -19.99 27.81
CA PHE A 315 1.61 -18.72 28.45
C PHE A 315 0.31 -18.93 29.24
N ASP A 316 0.05 -18.06 30.22
CA ASP A 316 -1.17 -18.10 31.04
C ASP A 316 -2.42 -17.62 30.29
N HIS A 317 -2.23 -16.99 29.11
CA HIS A 317 -3.28 -16.45 28.27
C HIS A 317 -3.13 -16.91 26.82
N VAL A 318 -4.22 -16.83 26.06
CA VAL A 318 -4.20 -17.06 24.61
C VAL A 318 -3.70 -15.78 23.94
N TYR A 319 -2.72 -15.91 23.05
CA TYR A 319 -2.24 -14.79 22.24
C TYR A 319 -2.61 -14.99 20.78
N VAL A 320 -3.12 -13.96 20.12
CA VAL A 320 -3.54 -13.96 18.72
C VAL A 320 -2.46 -13.30 17.88
N ALA A 321 -2.06 -13.93 16.77
CA ALA A 321 -1.09 -13.34 15.87
C ALA A 321 -1.68 -12.10 15.19
N ALA A 322 -0.89 -11.03 15.07
CA ALA A 322 -1.32 -9.79 14.45
C ALA A 322 -0.46 -9.44 13.23
N GLN A 323 0.86 -9.56 13.37
CA GLN A 323 1.78 -9.16 12.32
C GLN A 323 3.05 -10.02 12.35
N LEU A 324 3.67 -10.17 11.19
CA LEU A 324 4.99 -10.76 11.02
C LEU A 324 5.86 -9.83 10.20
N HIS A 325 7.10 -9.63 10.63
CA HIS A 325 8.07 -8.78 9.94
C HIS A 325 9.49 -9.33 10.04
N PHE A 326 10.38 -8.79 9.22
CA PHE A 326 11.78 -9.18 9.13
C PHE A 326 12.71 -8.01 9.46
N HIS A 327 13.82 -8.33 10.12
CA HIS A 327 14.95 -7.45 10.32
C HIS A 327 16.17 -8.05 9.62
N TRP A 328 16.90 -7.25 8.86
CA TRP A 328 18.07 -7.71 8.12
C TRP A 328 19.18 -6.67 8.12
N GLY A 329 20.40 -7.19 7.95
CA GLY A 329 21.62 -6.40 7.90
C GLY A 329 22.07 -6.12 6.49
N THR A 330 23.38 -6.14 6.31
CA THR A 330 24.05 -6.18 5.02
C THR A 330 25.05 -7.33 5.01
N THR A 331 25.63 -7.60 3.85
CA THR A 331 26.77 -8.53 3.73
C THR A 331 27.94 -8.28 4.69
N GLU A 332 28.14 -7.03 5.15
CA GLU A 332 29.21 -6.64 6.07
C GLU A 332 28.75 -6.58 7.53
N VAL A 333 27.48 -6.20 7.76
CA VAL A 333 26.93 -5.96 9.09
C VAL A 333 25.71 -6.88 9.28
N PRO A 334 25.81 -7.98 10.04
CA PRO A 334 24.66 -8.81 10.37
C PRO A 334 23.53 -8.01 11.03
N GLY A 335 22.27 -8.33 10.75
CA GLY A 335 21.13 -7.52 11.20
C GLY A 335 20.05 -8.25 11.98
N SER A 336 20.40 -9.31 12.71
CA SER A 336 19.53 -9.80 13.78
C SER A 336 19.45 -8.78 14.93
N GLU A 337 18.24 -8.57 15.43
CA GLU A 337 17.92 -7.72 16.59
C GLU A 337 18.47 -8.33 17.89
N HIS A 338 18.51 -9.66 17.95
CA HIS A 338 19.07 -10.42 19.05
C HIS A 338 20.42 -11.04 18.70
N THR A 339 21.17 -11.39 19.74
CA THR A 339 22.41 -12.15 19.66
C THR A 339 22.39 -13.30 20.65
N ILE A 340 22.97 -14.43 20.28
CA ILE A 340 23.27 -15.53 21.21
C ILE A 340 24.78 -15.58 21.38
N ASP A 341 25.28 -15.51 22.62
CA ASP A 341 26.72 -15.52 22.93
C ASP A 341 27.53 -14.48 22.14
N ASN A 342 26.94 -13.28 21.95
CA ASN A 342 27.46 -12.17 21.12
C ASN A 342 27.59 -12.49 19.62
N VAL A 343 27.00 -13.59 19.15
CA VAL A 343 26.92 -13.93 17.74
C VAL A 343 25.66 -13.31 17.15
N HIS A 344 25.85 -12.48 16.12
CA HIS A 344 24.76 -11.98 15.29
C HIS A 344 24.47 -12.93 14.12
N PHE A 345 23.22 -12.92 13.68
CA PHE A 345 22.76 -13.59 12.49
C PHE A 345 22.49 -12.58 11.38
N PRO A 346 22.56 -12.99 10.10
CA PRO A 346 22.29 -12.09 8.98
C PRO A 346 20.94 -11.37 9.04
N ALA A 347 19.89 -12.09 9.47
CA ALA A 347 18.54 -11.55 9.62
C ALA A 347 17.77 -12.25 10.75
N GLU A 348 16.61 -11.71 11.10
CA GLU A 348 15.71 -12.24 12.13
C GLU A 348 14.25 -12.02 11.71
N ILE A 349 13.40 -13.03 11.96
CA ILE A 349 11.94 -12.94 11.77
C ILE A 349 11.27 -12.75 13.12
N HIS A 350 10.29 -11.85 13.19
CA HIS A 350 9.44 -11.65 14.35
C HIS A 350 7.98 -11.95 14.00
N VAL A 351 7.31 -12.74 14.84
CA VAL A 351 5.86 -12.96 14.80
C VAL A 351 5.24 -12.37 16.06
N VAL A 352 4.56 -11.24 15.90
CA VAL A 352 3.98 -10.48 17.01
C VAL A 352 2.56 -10.95 17.27
N HIS A 353 2.30 -11.28 18.52
CA HIS A 353 1.00 -11.67 19.01
C HIS A 353 0.56 -10.75 20.14
N TYR A 354 -0.75 -10.54 20.24
CA TYR A 354 -1.35 -9.80 21.34
C TYR A 354 -2.23 -10.71 22.19
N ASN A 355 -2.25 -10.44 23.49
CA ASN A 355 -3.06 -11.19 24.43
C ASN A 355 -4.55 -10.98 24.11
N SER A 356 -5.28 -12.08 23.91
CA SER A 356 -6.68 -12.08 23.48
C SER A 356 -7.65 -11.49 24.49
N LYS A 357 -7.17 -11.18 25.71
CA LYS A 357 -7.89 -10.40 26.71
C LYS A 357 -8.13 -8.95 26.27
N TYR A 358 -7.27 -8.41 25.41
CA TYR A 358 -7.38 -7.06 24.86
C TYR A 358 -8.03 -7.09 23.48
N ALA A 359 -8.67 -5.99 23.09
CA ALA A 359 -9.43 -5.93 21.85
C ALA A 359 -8.53 -6.09 20.61
N ASN A 360 -7.32 -5.53 20.65
CA ASN A 360 -6.39 -5.53 19.53
C ASN A 360 -4.92 -5.37 19.98
N LEU A 361 -4.00 -5.49 19.00
CA LEU A 361 -2.56 -5.33 19.19
C LEU A 361 -2.19 -4.00 19.86
N THR A 362 -2.82 -2.91 19.46
CA THR A 362 -2.48 -1.57 19.95
C THR A 362 -2.86 -1.36 21.40
N GLU A 363 -4.06 -1.77 21.80
CA GLU A 363 -4.46 -1.74 23.22
C GLU A 363 -3.49 -2.57 24.06
N ALA A 364 -3.20 -3.78 23.60
CA ALA A 364 -2.30 -4.71 24.27
C ALA A 364 -0.87 -4.17 24.36
N ALA A 365 -0.37 -3.46 23.34
CA ALA A 365 1.01 -2.99 23.29
C ALA A 365 1.44 -2.15 24.50
N SER A 366 0.51 -1.48 25.17
CA SER A 366 0.76 -0.68 26.38
C SER A 366 0.60 -1.44 27.71
N LYS A 367 0.23 -2.72 27.67
CA LYS A 367 -0.09 -3.54 28.86
C LYS A 367 1.04 -4.51 29.18
N ALA A 368 1.35 -4.70 30.45
CA ALA A 368 2.50 -5.49 30.89
C ALA A 368 2.47 -6.97 30.41
N ASP A 369 1.28 -7.55 30.25
CA ASP A 369 0.98 -8.89 29.72
C ASP A 369 0.40 -8.84 28.30
N GLY A 370 0.65 -7.74 27.59
CA GLY A 370 -0.04 -7.43 26.35
C GLY A 370 0.51 -8.16 25.14
N LEU A 371 1.84 -8.28 25.03
CA LEU A 371 2.48 -8.78 23.81
C LEU A 371 3.31 -10.03 24.07
N ALA A 372 3.23 -10.97 23.12
CA ALA A 372 4.15 -12.09 23.01
C ALA A 372 4.76 -12.09 21.61
N VAL A 373 6.09 -12.13 21.52
CA VAL A 373 6.78 -12.15 20.23
C VAL A 373 7.59 -13.42 20.11
N LEU A 374 7.41 -14.12 18.99
CA LEU A 374 8.24 -15.25 18.60
C LEU A 374 9.33 -14.76 17.65
N GLY A 375 10.60 -14.94 18.00
CA GLY A 375 11.75 -14.57 17.19
C GLY A 375 12.50 -15.79 16.66
N GLY A 376 12.91 -15.74 15.39
CA GLY A 376 13.69 -16.79 14.73
C GLY A 376 14.89 -16.23 13.99
N PHE A 377 16.08 -16.75 14.27
CA PHE A 377 17.31 -16.33 13.59
C PHE A 377 17.39 -16.91 12.18
N ILE A 378 17.70 -16.06 11.19
CA ILE A 378 17.87 -16.46 9.79
C ILE A 378 19.36 -16.45 9.47
N GLY A 379 19.88 -17.63 9.12
CA GLY A 379 21.25 -17.85 8.68
C GLY A 379 21.34 -18.26 7.21
N ILE A 380 22.55 -18.14 6.65
CA ILE A 380 22.82 -18.59 5.29
C ILE A 380 22.92 -20.12 5.24
N GLY A 381 22.22 -20.72 4.29
CA GLY A 381 22.26 -22.14 3.94
C GLY A 381 22.67 -22.37 2.49
N LEU A 382 22.86 -23.65 2.13
CA LEU A 382 23.30 -24.07 0.79
C LEU A 382 22.16 -24.12 -0.24
N HIS A 383 20.91 -24.18 0.22
CA HIS A 383 19.74 -24.35 -0.62
C HIS A 383 18.76 -23.20 -0.41
N GLU A 384 17.93 -22.97 -1.42
CA GLU A 384 16.81 -22.05 -1.32
C GLU A 384 15.75 -22.62 -0.38
N ASN A 385 15.07 -21.72 0.33
CA ASN A 385 13.96 -22.05 1.20
C ASN A 385 12.65 -21.70 0.49
N ASP A 386 11.91 -22.72 0.05
CA ASP A 386 10.68 -22.56 -0.73
C ASP A 386 9.59 -21.76 -0.01
N ASN A 387 9.55 -21.77 1.32
CA ASN A 387 8.55 -21.01 2.07
C ASN A 387 8.88 -19.52 2.09
N TYR A 388 10.16 -19.18 2.17
CA TYR A 388 10.62 -17.79 2.07
C TYR A 388 10.49 -17.28 0.64
N GLU A 389 10.74 -18.11 -0.36
CA GLU A 389 10.62 -17.71 -1.77
C GLU A 389 9.25 -17.13 -2.10
N LYS A 390 8.17 -17.64 -1.48
CA LYS A 390 6.81 -17.12 -1.66
C LYS A 390 6.65 -15.65 -1.27
N ILE A 391 7.39 -15.20 -0.25
CA ILE A 391 7.41 -13.81 0.20
C ILE A 391 8.41 -13.03 -0.65
N LEU A 392 9.61 -13.58 -0.83
CA LEU A 392 10.72 -12.91 -1.48
C LEU A 392 10.44 -12.63 -2.97
N SER A 393 9.67 -13.49 -3.64
CA SER A 393 9.26 -13.27 -5.05
C SER A 393 8.31 -12.10 -5.23
N ALA A 394 7.66 -11.63 -4.16
CA ALA A 394 6.70 -10.54 -4.17
C ALA A 394 7.32 -9.18 -3.79
N LEU A 395 8.58 -9.15 -3.35
CA LEU A 395 9.22 -7.92 -2.90
C LEU A 395 9.32 -6.86 -3.99
N THR A 396 9.43 -7.26 -5.26
CA THR A 396 9.46 -6.32 -6.39
C THR A 396 8.16 -5.55 -6.51
N ASP A 397 7.04 -6.17 -6.13
CA ASP A 397 5.69 -5.60 -6.21
C ASP A 397 5.42 -4.64 -5.05
N ILE A 398 6.24 -4.73 -4.00
CA ILE A 398 6.21 -3.85 -2.83
C ILE A 398 7.51 -3.04 -2.64
N SER A 399 8.21 -2.76 -3.75
CA SER A 399 9.53 -2.10 -3.70
C SER A 399 9.48 -0.63 -3.25
N ILE A 400 8.29 -0.05 -3.14
CA ILE A 400 8.03 1.32 -2.69
C ILE A 400 7.39 1.27 -1.31
N GLU A 401 7.76 2.19 -0.42
CA GLU A 401 7.19 2.32 0.92
C GLU A 401 5.65 2.38 0.89
N GLU A 402 5.02 1.69 1.85
CA GLU A 402 3.55 1.51 1.99
C GLU A 402 2.81 0.82 0.83
N SER A 403 3.54 0.37 -0.21
CA SER A 403 2.93 -0.42 -1.27
C SER A 403 2.67 -1.85 -0.81
N ASN A 404 1.51 -2.41 -1.17
CA ASN A 404 1.12 -3.76 -0.79
C ASN A 404 0.78 -4.64 -2.00
N THR A 405 0.89 -5.96 -1.83
CA THR A 405 0.52 -6.97 -2.83
C THR A 405 -0.11 -8.19 -2.15
N GLU A 406 -0.91 -8.96 -2.89
CA GLU A 406 -1.44 -10.23 -2.41
C GLU A 406 -0.62 -11.40 -2.95
N ILE A 407 -0.24 -12.32 -2.07
CA ILE A 407 0.42 -13.58 -2.45
C ILE A 407 -0.49 -14.77 -2.12
N PRO A 408 -0.31 -15.92 -2.80
CA PRO A 408 -1.04 -17.15 -2.45
C PRO A 408 -0.84 -17.53 -0.98
N GLY A 409 -1.93 -17.99 -0.34
CA GLY A 409 -1.88 -18.49 1.03
C GLY A 409 -0.83 -19.57 1.24
N PHE A 410 -0.15 -19.55 2.40
CA PHE A 410 0.83 -20.57 2.77
C PHE A 410 0.88 -20.76 4.28
N ASN A 411 1.41 -21.91 4.71
CA ASN A 411 1.54 -22.21 6.13
C ASN A 411 2.69 -21.41 6.76
N VAL A 412 2.34 -20.34 7.48
CA VAL A 412 3.27 -19.45 8.18
C VAL A 412 4.13 -20.18 9.21
N ARG A 413 3.68 -21.33 9.75
CA ARG A 413 4.51 -22.17 10.64
C ARG A 413 5.83 -22.58 9.99
N HIS A 414 5.86 -22.74 8.67
CA HIS A 414 7.06 -23.11 7.93
C HIS A 414 8.08 -21.96 7.77
N LEU A 415 7.74 -20.73 8.20
CA LEU A 415 8.70 -19.63 8.30
C LEU A 415 9.53 -19.69 9.58
N LEU A 416 9.07 -20.42 10.59
CA LEU A 416 9.76 -20.63 11.87
C LEU A 416 10.70 -21.85 11.80
N PRO A 417 11.65 -21.98 12.75
CA PRO A 417 12.56 -23.14 12.78
C PRO A 417 11.80 -24.47 12.84
N ASN A 418 12.43 -25.54 12.33
CA ASN A 418 11.80 -26.86 12.29
C ASN A 418 11.46 -27.36 13.71
N SER A 419 12.40 -27.23 14.65
CA SER A 419 12.15 -27.47 16.08
C SER A 419 11.92 -26.17 16.83
N LEU A 420 10.87 -26.14 17.65
CA LEU A 420 10.53 -25.02 18.54
C LEU A 420 10.77 -25.35 20.02
N GLU A 421 11.32 -26.53 20.33
CA GLU A 421 11.47 -27.02 21.70
C GLU A 421 12.56 -26.29 22.48
N ARG A 422 13.60 -25.84 21.77
CA ARG A 422 14.75 -25.12 22.34
C ARG A 422 14.60 -23.64 22.11
N PHE A 423 14.31 -22.89 23.16
CA PHE A 423 14.11 -21.45 23.10
C PHE A 423 14.60 -20.75 24.36
N TYR A 424 14.82 -19.45 24.22
CA TYR A 424 15.06 -18.52 25.31
C TYR A 424 13.79 -17.71 25.58
N ARG A 425 13.53 -17.39 26.84
CA ARG A 425 12.39 -16.57 27.28
C ARG A 425 12.83 -15.41 28.15
N TYR A 426 12.37 -14.21 27.84
CA TYR A 426 12.62 -13.02 28.66
C TYR A 426 11.54 -11.94 28.46
N ASN A 427 11.45 -11.00 29.40
CA ASN A 427 10.58 -9.82 29.26
C ASN A 427 11.40 -8.62 28.77
N GLY A 428 10.88 -7.91 27.78
CA GLY A 428 11.58 -6.84 27.09
C GLY A 428 10.64 -5.82 26.47
N SER A 429 11.18 -5.04 25.54
CA SER A 429 10.41 -4.05 24.78
C SER A 429 10.12 -4.49 23.36
N LEU A 430 9.24 -3.75 22.69
CA LEU A 430 9.28 -3.66 21.23
C LEU A 430 10.67 -3.18 20.78
N THR A 431 11.13 -3.68 19.63
CA THR A 431 12.39 -3.28 19.00
C THR A 431 12.24 -2.00 18.18
N THR A 432 11.00 -1.66 17.80
CA THR A 432 10.63 -0.40 17.13
C THR A 432 9.91 0.57 18.08
N PRO A 433 9.92 1.89 17.78
CA PRO A 433 9.08 2.86 18.48
C PRO A 433 7.60 2.43 18.53
N PRO A 434 6.89 2.66 19.65
CA PRO A 434 7.28 3.45 20.82
C PRO A 434 8.10 2.69 21.88
N CYS A 435 8.63 1.49 21.57
CA CYS A 435 9.51 0.73 22.46
C CYS A 435 8.88 0.37 23.82
N PHE A 436 7.58 0.12 23.90
CA PHE A 436 6.92 -0.28 25.15
C PHE A 436 7.56 -1.55 25.73
N GLN A 437 7.88 -1.53 27.03
CA GLN A 437 8.49 -2.63 27.79
C GLN A 437 7.45 -3.67 28.24
N THR A 438 6.69 -4.19 27.28
CA THR A 438 5.47 -4.99 27.49
C THR A 438 5.52 -6.35 26.80
N VAL A 439 6.69 -6.72 26.27
CA VAL A 439 6.83 -7.88 25.39
C VAL A 439 7.42 -9.06 26.14
N SER A 440 6.72 -10.20 26.09
CA SER A 440 7.29 -11.50 26.44
C SER A 440 7.90 -12.15 25.19
N TRP A 441 9.22 -12.16 25.13
CA TRP A 441 10.00 -12.63 24.00
C TRP A 441 10.31 -14.12 24.10
N THR A 442 10.02 -14.88 23.04
CA THR A 442 10.44 -16.27 22.85
C THR A 442 11.37 -16.37 21.65
N LEU A 443 12.66 -16.60 21.89
CA LEU A 443 13.68 -16.64 20.84
C LEU A 443 14.08 -18.09 20.61
N PHE A 444 13.82 -18.62 19.42
CA PHE A 444 14.18 -20.01 19.09
C PHE A 444 15.69 -20.14 18.89
N ASN A 445 16.26 -21.19 19.49
CA ASN A 445 17.70 -21.45 19.42
C ASN A 445 18.15 -21.98 18.05
N ASP A 446 17.26 -22.69 17.36
CA ASP A 446 17.55 -23.25 16.05
C ASP A 446 17.38 -22.19 14.96
N SER A 447 18.35 -22.07 14.06
CA SER A 447 18.33 -21.09 12.97
C SER A 447 17.53 -21.58 11.77
N ILE A 448 16.73 -20.70 11.15
CA ILE A 448 16.20 -20.87 9.81
C ILE A 448 17.34 -20.72 8.79
N ARG A 449 17.31 -21.50 7.72
CA ARG A 449 18.30 -21.42 6.64
C ARG A 449 17.65 -20.91 5.35
N VAL A 450 18.25 -19.90 4.74
CA VAL A 450 17.90 -19.35 3.42
C VAL A 450 19.16 -19.21 2.56
N SER A 451 19.03 -19.18 1.24
CA SER A 451 20.19 -19.00 0.37
C SER A 451 20.73 -17.57 0.43
N ARG A 452 21.98 -17.36 -0.01
CA ARG A 452 22.55 -16.00 -0.12
C ARG A 452 21.76 -15.12 -1.10
N ARG A 453 21.20 -15.70 -2.17
CA ARG A 453 20.31 -14.99 -3.12
C ARG A 453 19.05 -14.48 -2.43
N GLN A 454 18.44 -15.33 -1.61
CA GLN A 454 17.22 -15.00 -0.89
C GLN A 454 17.43 -13.89 0.15
N LEU A 455 18.56 -13.91 0.86
CA LEU A 455 18.91 -12.82 1.77
C LEU A 455 19.18 -11.51 1.01
N ALA A 456 19.90 -11.57 -0.11
CA ALA A 456 20.17 -10.40 -0.94
C ALA A 456 18.88 -9.75 -1.50
N ALA A 457 17.82 -10.54 -1.74
CA ALA A 457 16.53 -9.99 -2.15
C ALA A 457 15.94 -8.99 -1.14
N LEU A 458 16.18 -9.19 0.17
CA LEU A 458 15.78 -8.23 1.20
C LEU A 458 16.63 -6.95 1.15
N GLU A 459 17.93 -7.08 0.87
CA GLU A 459 18.89 -5.97 0.80
C GLU A 459 18.70 -5.09 -0.46
N ASP A 460 18.35 -5.71 -1.58
CA ASP A 460 18.45 -5.08 -2.91
C ASP A 460 17.11 -4.63 -3.51
N THR A 461 15.97 -5.01 -2.92
CA THR A 461 14.65 -4.79 -3.54
C THR A 461 13.87 -3.63 -2.94
N LEU A 462 13.88 -3.50 -1.61
CA LEU A 462 13.01 -2.55 -0.90
C LEU A 462 13.66 -1.18 -0.81
N LYS A 463 12.86 -0.13 -1.00
CA LYS A 463 13.33 1.26 -0.96
C LYS A 463 12.49 2.10 -0.02
N THR A 464 13.14 3.07 0.61
CA THR A 464 12.49 4.14 1.38
C THR A 464 11.89 5.20 0.45
N GLU A 465 11.07 6.09 1.00
CA GLU A 465 10.49 7.28 0.35
C GLU A 465 11.47 8.11 -0.49
N HIS A 466 12.77 8.09 -0.15
CA HIS A 466 13.82 8.83 -0.86
C HIS A 466 14.49 8.00 -1.97
N ASN A 467 13.86 6.90 -2.42
CA ASN A 467 14.39 5.95 -3.40
C ASN A 467 15.77 5.37 -2.99
N LYS A 468 16.05 5.34 -1.68
CA LYS A 468 17.23 4.70 -1.10
C LYS A 468 16.89 3.28 -0.71
N LEU A 469 17.79 2.33 -0.93
CA LEU A 469 17.58 0.96 -0.47
C LEU A 469 17.37 0.92 1.05
N LEU A 470 16.29 0.27 1.48
CA LEU A 470 16.04 -0.02 2.88
C LEU A 470 17.10 -1.00 3.34
N SER A 471 18.00 -0.54 4.19
CA SER A 471 19.13 -1.31 4.68
C SER A 471 19.28 -1.13 6.19
N LYS A 472 19.78 -2.18 6.86
CA LYS A 472 20.02 -2.18 8.31
C LYS A 472 18.78 -1.79 9.11
N ASN A 473 17.62 -2.39 8.81
CA ASN A 473 16.36 -2.10 9.49
C ASN A 473 16.25 -2.77 10.88
N PHE A 474 17.35 -2.80 11.63
CA PHE A 474 17.44 -3.45 12.92
C PHE A 474 18.03 -2.51 13.98
N ARG A 475 17.69 -2.75 15.25
CA ARG A 475 18.22 -2.07 16.41
C ARG A 475 19.32 -2.90 17.07
N ALA A 476 20.34 -2.21 17.60
CA ALA A 476 21.43 -2.86 18.32
C ALA A 476 20.96 -3.51 19.65
N PRO A 477 21.53 -4.67 20.04
CA PRO A 477 21.23 -5.32 21.31
C PRO A 477 21.40 -4.38 22.51
N GLN A 478 20.46 -4.45 23.43
CA GLN A 478 20.45 -3.62 24.64
C GLN A 478 21.02 -4.40 25.84
N LEU A 479 21.65 -3.70 26.78
CA LEU A 479 22.15 -4.31 28.02
C LEU A 479 21.02 -4.99 28.79
N LEU A 480 21.35 -6.10 29.48
CA LEU A 480 20.35 -6.83 30.26
C LEU A 480 19.86 -6.05 31.48
N HIS A 481 20.66 -5.14 32.05
CA HIS A 481 20.31 -4.39 33.27
C HIS A 481 19.78 -5.30 34.40
N GLY A 482 20.37 -6.48 34.56
CA GLY A 482 19.95 -7.47 35.56
C GLY A 482 18.73 -8.33 35.18
N ARG A 483 18.15 -8.14 34.00
CA ARG A 483 17.09 -9.04 33.47
C ARG A 483 17.62 -10.46 33.33
N LYS A 484 16.81 -11.41 33.79
CA LYS A 484 17.08 -12.85 33.64
C LYS A 484 16.53 -13.33 32.30
N VAL A 485 17.34 -14.08 31.58
CA VAL A 485 16.93 -14.83 30.38
C VAL A 485 16.84 -16.29 30.78
N LEU A 486 15.68 -16.90 30.56
CA LEU A 486 15.43 -18.32 30.82
C LEU A 486 15.71 -19.11 29.55
N ALA A 487 16.24 -20.32 29.67
CA ALA A 487 16.38 -21.25 28.55
C ALA A 487 15.52 -22.50 28.80
N SER A 488 14.90 -23.06 27.77
CA SER A 488 14.12 -24.31 27.87
C SER A 488 14.99 -25.57 27.94
N PHE A 489 16.32 -25.42 27.96
CA PHE A 489 17.30 -26.49 27.95
C PHE A 489 18.45 -26.18 28.91
N HIS A 490 19.17 -27.23 29.34
CA HIS A 490 20.35 -27.05 30.19
C HIS A 490 21.47 -26.34 29.41
N THR A 491 21.85 -25.15 29.88
CA THR A 491 23.04 -24.46 29.41
C THR A 491 24.25 -25.01 30.16
N VAL A 492 25.29 -25.40 29.43
CA VAL A 492 26.55 -25.82 30.07
C VAL A 492 27.21 -24.54 30.60
N SER A 493 27.17 -24.34 31.91
CA SER A 493 27.88 -23.25 32.56
C SER A 493 29.38 -23.48 32.44
N SER A 494 30.04 -22.87 31.47
CA SER A 494 31.50 -22.75 31.48
C SER A 494 31.92 -21.61 32.42
N MET A 495 31.58 -21.72 33.71
CA MET A 495 32.38 -21.04 34.73
C MET A 495 33.66 -21.86 34.92
N GLY A 496 34.68 -21.56 34.12
CA GLY A 496 35.96 -22.26 34.15
C GLY A 496 37.13 -21.38 33.68
N LYS A 497 37.59 -20.51 34.59
CA LYS A 497 38.82 -19.68 34.57
C LYS A 497 39.00 -18.67 33.41
N PRO A 498 39.49 -17.44 33.68
CA PRO A 498 39.91 -16.51 32.63
C PRO A 498 41.06 -17.14 31.86
N ARG A 499 40.92 -17.24 30.54
CA ARG A 499 42.04 -17.60 29.66
C ARG A 499 42.90 -16.35 29.53
N GLU A 500 44.09 -16.37 30.13
CA GLU A 500 45.10 -15.34 29.95
C GLU A 500 45.38 -15.10 28.46
N ALA A 501 45.50 -13.83 28.08
CA ALA A 501 45.85 -13.41 26.74
C ALA A 501 47.28 -13.88 26.42
N PRO A 502 47.55 -14.45 25.22
CA PRO A 502 48.91 -14.74 24.82
C PRO A 502 49.66 -13.42 24.55
N GLN A 503 50.80 -13.23 25.23
CA GLN A 503 51.79 -12.22 24.88
C GLN A 503 52.48 -12.56 23.53
N PRO A 504 52.99 -11.57 22.80
CA PRO A 504 53.65 -11.79 21.51
C PRO A 504 55.07 -12.33 21.72
N GLU A 505 55.33 -13.55 21.24
CA GLU A 505 56.69 -14.07 21.12
C GLU A 505 57.34 -13.61 19.81
N THR A 506 58.61 -13.24 19.96
CA THR A 506 59.53 -12.67 18.98
C THR A 506 59.87 -13.62 17.84
N GLN A 507 59.93 -13.07 16.62
CA GLN A 507 60.51 -13.69 15.43
C GLN A 507 61.97 -14.09 15.69
N ASP A 508 62.28 -15.38 15.48
CA ASP A 508 63.64 -15.83 15.22
C ASP A 508 63.76 -16.28 13.76
N ASN A 509 64.76 -15.71 13.08
CA ASN A 509 65.05 -15.88 11.67
C ASN A 509 65.95 -17.10 11.48
N ASN A 510 65.52 -18.10 10.72
CA ASN A 510 66.46 -18.97 10.01
C ASN A 510 65.85 -19.63 8.77
N VAL A 511 66.01 -18.94 7.63
CA VAL A 511 65.75 -19.48 6.29
C VAL A 511 66.98 -20.27 5.84
N LYS A 512 66.84 -21.59 5.69
CA LYS A 512 67.72 -22.38 4.82
C LYS A 512 67.10 -22.47 3.43
N LYS A 513 67.87 -21.95 2.47
CA LYS A 513 67.62 -21.86 1.03
C LYS A 513 67.68 -23.27 0.42
N THR A 514 66.63 -23.71 -0.26
CA THR A 514 66.72 -24.79 -1.27
C THR A 514 66.04 -24.38 -2.58
N SER A 515 66.81 -24.64 -3.64
CA SER A 515 66.68 -24.42 -5.09
C SER A 515 65.29 -24.28 -5.75
N GLY A 516 65.14 -23.21 -6.54
CA GLY A 516 64.00 -22.90 -7.40
C GLY A 516 63.99 -23.62 -8.76
N GLY A 517 63.80 -24.93 -8.77
CA GLY A 517 63.58 -25.71 -10.01
C GLY A 517 62.15 -26.22 -10.20
N GLU A 518 61.37 -26.40 -9.14
CA GLU A 518 60.11 -27.17 -9.20
C GLU A 518 58.85 -26.31 -9.43
N TRP A 519 58.89 -25.01 -9.10
CA TRP A 519 57.72 -24.13 -9.20
C TRP A 519 57.31 -23.81 -10.65
N HIS A 520 58.26 -23.77 -11.58
CA HIS A 520 57.96 -23.47 -12.99
C HIS A 520 57.22 -24.62 -13.68
N ILE A 521 57.52 -25.87 -13.33
CA ILE A 521 56.87 -27.05 -13.89
C ILE A 521 55.43 -27.16 -13.37
N LEU A 522 55.19 -26.84 -12.10
CA LEU A 522 53.85 -26.82 -11.50
C LEU A 522 52.97 -25.70 -12.08
N ALA A 523 53.53 -24.51 -12.32
CA ALA A 523 52.79 -23.41 -12.92
C ALA A 523 52.39 -23.68 -14.38
N ILE A 524 53.29 -24.29 -15.17
CA ILE A 524 53.02 -24.65 -16.57
C ILE A 524 51.97 -25.78 -16.63
N THR A 525 52.05 -26.79 -15.77
CA THR A 525 51.06 -27.87 -15.74
C THR A 525 49.67 -27.35 -15.34
N PHE A 526 49.57 -26.43 -14.37
CA PHE A 526 48.29 -25.80 -14.00
C PHE A 526 47.70 -24.94 -15.13
N GLY A 527 48.54 -24.17 -15.84
CA GLY A 527 48.10 -23.36 -16.98
C GLY A 527 47.58 -24.20 -18.15
N VAL A 528 48.26 -25.31 -18.47
CA VAL A 528 47.81 -26.24 -19.52
C VAL A 528 46.50 -26.92 -19.13
N LEU A 529 46.35 -27.34 -17.88
CA LEU A 529 45.11 -27.98 -17.39
C LEU A 529 43.92 -27.03 -17.45
N PHE A 530 44.14 -25.75 -17.12
CA PHE A 530 43.11 -24.70 -17.20
C PHE A 530 42.70 -24.41 -18.66
N ALA A 531 43.65 -24.34 -19.58
CA ALA A 531 43.35 -24.14 -21.00
C ALA A 531 42.54 -25.30 -21.60
N ILE A 532 42.86 -26.54 -21.24
CA ILE A 532 42.14 -27.74 -21.68
C ILE A 532 40.70 -27.73 -21.14
N THR A 533 40.51 -27.45 -19.84
CA THR A 533 39.16 -27.40 -19.24
C THR A 533 38.32 -26.29 -19.83
N PHE A 534 38.91 -25.13 -20.12
CA PHE A 534 38.22 -24.03 -20.80
C PHE A 534 37.77 -24.39 -22.23
N LEU A 535 38.63 -25.08 -22.99
CA LEU A 535 38.30 -25.56 -24.34
C LEU A 535 37.18 -26.61 -24.32
N VAL A 536 37.22 -27.56 -23.39
CA VAL A 536 36.16 -28.57 -23.23
C VAL A 536 34.83 -27.92 -22.88
N PHE A 537 34.83 -26.94 -21.96
CA PHE A 537 33.62 -26.20 -21.60
C PHE A 537 33.08 -25.35 -22.76
N SER A 538 33.96 -24.71 -23.52
CA SER A 538 33.59 -23.94 -24.72
C SER A 538 33.01 -24.84 -25.82
N MET A 539 33.57 -26.04 -26.03
CA MET A 539 33.00 -27.02 -26.96
C MET A 539 31.66 -27.56 -26.46
N TYR A 540 31.51 -27.83 -25.16
CA TYR A 540 30.26 -28.27 -24.56
C TYR A 540 29.14 -27.23 -24.73
N THR A 541 29.42 -25.96 -24.43
CA THR A 541 28.45 -24.87 -24.59
C THR A 541 28.10 -24.64 -26.06
N TYR A 542 29.05 -24.75 -26.99
CA TYR A 542 28.79 -24.69 -28.43
C TYR A 542 27.91 -25.85 -28.91
N GLN A 543 28.15 -27.08 -28.44
CA GLN A 543 27.31 -28.25 -28.76
C GLN A 543 25.89 -28.10 -28.19
N GLN A 544 25.73 -27.58 -26.96
CA GLN A 544 24.42 -27.31 -26.38
C GLN A 544 23.67 -26.23 -27.17
N LYS A 545 24.33 -25.14 -27.56
CA LYS A 545 23.71 -24.08 -28.38
C LYS A 545 23.22 -24.62 -29.74
N LYS A 546 23.97 -25.54 -30.35
CA LYS A 546 23.58 -26.23 -31.61
C LYS A 546 22.42 -27.22 -31.41
N LYS A 547 22.31 -27.85 -30.24
CA LYS A 547 21.20 -28.75 -29.88
C LYS A 547 19.90 -27.99 -29.59
N TYR A 548 20.00 -26.84 -28.92
CA TYR A 548 18.85 -25.95 -28.61
C TYR A 548 18.35 -25.15 -29.82
N SER A 549 19.22 -24.82 -30.78
CA SER A 549 18.82 -24.20 -32.06
C SER A 549 17.94 -25.10 -32.94
N LYS A 550 17.94 -26.42 -32.70
CA LYS A 550 17.21 -27.41 -33.52
C LYS A 550 15.83 -27.80 -32.99
N PHE A 551 15.41 -27.29 -31.82
CA PHE A 551 14.18 -27.74 -31.13
C PHE A 551 13.05 -26.71 -31.03
N LYS A 552 13.03 -25.67 -31.88
CA LYS A 552 11.87 -24.75 -31.97
C LYS A 552 11.02 -25.03 -33.21
N LYS A 553 10.38 -26.22 -33.24
CA LYS A 553 9.16 -26.46 -34.03
C LYS A 553 8.47 -27.73 -33.53
N GLY A 554 7.31 -27.58 -32.88
CA GLY A 554 6.33 -28.66 -32.77
C GLY A 554 5.77 -28.99 -31.39
N SER A 555 4.45 -28.86 -31.31
CA SER A 555 3.49 -29.54 -30.42
C SER A 555 3.21 -28.96 -29.03
N LYS A 556 1.98 -28.46 -28.90
CA LYS A 556 1.17 -28.43 -27.68
C LYS A 556 0.96 -29.85 -27.17
N GLN A 557 0.98 -30.06 -25.86
CA GLN A 557 0.09 -31.06 -25.24
C GLN A 557 -0.23 -30.72 -23.77
N ASN A 558 -1.54 -30.68 -23.53
CA ASN A 558 -2.35 -30.82 -22.33
C ASN A 558 -1.65 -31.21 -21.02
N VAL A 559 -1.97 -30.46 -19.96
CA VAL A 559 -2.04 -31.01 -18.59
C VAL A 559 -3.40 -30.66 -18.01
N ILE A 560 -4.21 -31.71 -17.81
CA ILE A 560 -5.43 -31.69 -16.99
C ILE A 560 -4.96 -31.94 -15.56
N TYR A 561 -5.10 -30.96 -14.66
CA TYR A 561 -5.00 -31.22 -13.22
C TYR A 561 -6.40 -31.25 -12.62
N LYS A 562 -6.79 -32.41 -12.08
CA LYS A 562 -7.88 -32.53 -11.11
C LYS A 562 -7.29 -32.29 -9.71
N PRO A 563 -7.82 -31.36 -8.91
CA PRO A 563 -7.43 -31.25 -7.51
C PRO A 563 -7.99 -32.45 -6.72
N ALA A 564 -7.14 -33.04 -5.88
CA ALA A 564 -7.56 -34.00 -4.86
C ALA A 564 -8.21 -33.23 -3.71
N SER A 565 -9.42 -33.63 -3.36
CA SER A 565 -10.20 -33.11 -2.24
C SER A 565 -9.71 -33.73 -0.92
N ILE A 566 -9.19 -32.93 0.01
CA ILE A 566 -9.09 -33.28 1.44
C ILE A 566 -9.27 -32.03 2.31
N GLY A 567 -10.29 -32.07 3.17
CA GLY A 567 -10.27 -31.47 4.52
C GLY A 567 -10.62 -29.98 4.64
N LYS A 568 -11.75 -29.69 5.29
CA LYS A 568 -12.11 -28.35 5.78
C LYS A 568 -11.11 -27.89 6.85
N ASP A 569 -10.17 -27.05 6.46
CA ASP A 569 -9.68 -25.94 7.28
C ASP A 569 -9.82 -24.67 6.44
N ILE A 570 -10.23 -23.57 7.08
CA ILE A 570 -10.52 -22.30 6.41
C ILE A 570 -9.17 -21.70 5.98
N ASP A 571 -8.71 -22.11 4.80
CA ASP A 571 -7.50 -21.59 4.16
C ASP A 571 -7.82 -20.19 3.61
N GLN A 572 -7.10 -19.18 4.10
CA GLN A 572 -7.01 -17.90 3.40
C GLN A 572 -6.40 -18.17 2.02
N THR A 573 -7.14 -17.85 0.96
CA THR A 573 -6.68 -18.06 -0.42
C THR A 573 -5.52 -17.13 -0.79
N SER A 574 -5.40 -15.99 -0.11
CA SER A 574 -4.32 -15.02 -0.27
C SER A 574 -3.94 -14.37 1.07
N VAL A 575 -2.70 -13.88 1.15
CA VAL A 575 -2.14 -13.09 2.25
C VAL A 575 -1.61 -11.78 1.69
N THR A 576 -1.97 -10.67 2.31
CA THR A 576 -1.46 -9.34 1.93
C THR A 576 -0.09 -9.12 2.58
N ILE A 577 0.88 -8.77 1.74
CA ILE A 577 2.19 -8.26 2.14
C ILE A 577 2.17 -6.74 1.91
N THR A 578 2.61 -5.98 2.90
CA THR A 578 2.83 -4.52 2.82
C THR A 578 4.31 -4.23 3.03
#